data_AF-A0AAE3DF33-F1
#
_entry.id   AF-A0AAE3DF33-F1
#
_cell.length_a   1.000
_cell.length_b   1.000
_cell.length_c   1.000
_cell.angle_alpha   90.00
_cell.angle_beta   90.00
_cell.angle_gamma   90.00
#
_symmetry.space_group_name_H-M   'P 1'
#
loop_
_entity.id
_entity.type
_entity.pdbx_description
1 polymer ?
#
loop_
_entity_poly.entity_id
_entity_poly.type
_entity_poly.pdbx_seq_one_letter_code
_entity_poly.pdbx_strand_id
1 'polypeptide(L)'
;MNSTENNNRAASQDFQTALGLLEERLRSLEDSEDIINGLLQGAAEFYGAARASVVEADWDLKIGLLTYEWCAEGVEHQKDMLQYLAVESFPRWCEFLSLNWPIVIPDMEAIKDTYP
;
A
#
# COMPACT_ATOMS: atom_id res chain seq x y z
N MET A 1 -14.63 -30.71 -2.38
CA MET A 1 -13.83 -29.48 -2.46
C MET A 1 -12.84 -29.50 -1.33
N ASN A 2 -11.56 -29.32 -1.65
CA ASN A 2 -10.47 -29.42 -0.68
C ASN A 2 -10.41 -28.14 0.19
N SER A 3 -9.86 -28.21 1.41
CA SER A 3 -9.83 -27.06 2.35
C SER A 3 -9.16 -25.81 1.76
N THR A 4 -8.10 -25.99 0.96
CA THR A 4 -7.39 -24.92 0.26
C THR A 4 -8.27 -24.23 -0.80
N GLU A 5 -9.08 -24.99 -1.53
CA GLU A 5 -10.00 -24.42 -2.54
C GLU A 5 -11.11 -23.60 -1.86
N ASN A 6 -11.61 -24.06 -0.71
CA ASN A 6 -12.59 -23.33 0.08
C ASN A 6 -12.02 -22.01 0.63
N ASN A 7 -10.78 -22.03 1.13
CA ASN A 7 -10.11 -20.81 1.62
C ASN A 7 -9.86 -19.80 0.49
N ASN A 8 -9.37 -20.26 -0.66
CA ASN A 8 -9.15 -19.39 -1.82
C ASN A 8 -10.45 -18.77 -2.33
N ARG A 9 -11.55 -19.52 -2.29
CA ARG A 9 -12.88 -19.02 -2.67
C ARG A 9 -13.38 -17.95 -1.71
N ALA A 10 -13.21 -18.16 -0.40
CA ALA A 10 -13.59 -17.16 0.61
C ALA A 10 -12.80 -15.87 0.43
N ALA A 11 -11.47 -15.95 0.32
CA ALA A 11 -10.61 -14.79 0.10
C ALA A 11 -10.98 -14.03 -1.19
N SER A 12 -11.29 -14.76 -2.27
CA SER A 12 -11.75 -14.14 -3.52
C SER A 12 -13.10 -13.43 -3.36
N GLN A 13 -14.01 -13.96 -2.54
CA GLN A 13 -15.30 -13.31 -2.28
C GLN A 13 -15.11 -12.04 -1.44
N ASP A 14 -14.30 -12.11 -0.39
CA ASP A 14 -14.00 -10.98 0.49
C ASP A 14 -13.37 -9.82 -0.32
N PHE A 15 -12.43 -10.13 -1.22
CA PHE A 15 -11.82 -9.13 -2.09
C PHE A 15 -12.84 -8.48 -3.04
N GLN A 16 -13.73 -9.25 -3.66
CA GLN A 16 -14.77 -8.72 -4.54
C GLN A 16 -15.76 -7.83 -3.78
N THR A 17 -16.15 -8.23 -2.56
CA THR A 17 -17.01 -7.41 -1.70
C THR A 17 -16.32 -6.11 -1.31
N ALA A 18 -15.06 -6.15 -0.91
CA ALA A 18 -14.29 -4.96 -0.56
C ALA A 18 -14.16 -4.00 -1.76
N LEU A 19 -13.90 -4.53 -2.96
CA LEU A 19 -13.80 -3.73 -4.17
C LEU A 19 -15.13 -3.06 -4.53
N GLY A 20 -16.26 -3.77 -4.37
CA GLY A 20 -17.59 -3.20 -4.61
C GLY A 20 -17.94 -2.06 -3.65
N LEU A 21 -17.65 -2.24 -2.35
CA LEU A 21 -17.85 -1.19 -1.34
C LEU A 21 -16.96 0.03 -1.62
N LEU A 22 -15.73 -0.20 -2.05
CA LEU A 22 -14.80 0.87 -2.41
C LEU A 22 -15.29 1.64 -3.63
N GLU A 23 -15.74 0.95 -4.69
CA GLU A 23 -16.32 1.61 -5.87
C GLU A 23 -17.52 2.47 -5.48
N GLU A 24 -18.46 1.93 -4.69
CA GLU A 24 -19.64 2.65 -4.24
C GLU A 24 -19.28 3.92 -3.46
N ARG A 25 -18.25 3.85 -2.61
CA ARG A 25 -17.75 5.00 -1.85
C ARG A 25 -17.11 6.07 -2.74
N LEU A 26 -16.37 5.66 -3.77
CA LEU A 26 -15.59 6.56 -4.59
C LEU A 26 -16.36 7.15 -5.77
N ARG A 27 -17.42 6.49 -6.26
CA ARG A 27 -18.07 6.81 -7.55
C ARG A 27 -18.63 8.23 -7.70
N SER A 28 -18.93 8.88 -6.58
CA SER A 28 -19.51 10.24 -6.57
C SER A 28 -18.51 11.32 -6.22
N LEU A 29 -17.25 10.95 -5.96
CA LEU A 29 -16.19 11.91 -5.71
C LEU A 29 -15.68 12.44 -7.05
N GLU A 30 -15.45 13.74 -7.12
CA GLU A 30 -14.90 14.41 -8.32
C GLU A 30 -13.48 14.91 -8.08
N ASP A 31 -13.15 15.23 -6.83
CA ASP A 31 -11.82 15.70 -6.46
C ASP A 31 -10.82 14.52 -6.41
N SER A 32 -9.66 14.71 -7.05
CA SER A 32 -8.66 13.65 -7.17
C SER A 32 -7.99 13.31 -5.84
N GLU A 33 -7.82 14.29 -4.95
CA GLU A 33 -7.23 14.07 -3.63
C GLU A 33 -8.19 13.27 -2.75
N ASP A 34 -9.49 13.60 -2.79
CA ASP A 34 -10.52 12.83 -2.10
C ASP A 34 -10.60 11.38 -2.62
N ILE A 35 -10.53 11.17 -3.94
CA ILE A 35 -10.52 9.83 -4.54
C ILE A 35 -9.31 9.02 -4.07
N ILE A 36 -8.11 9.61 -4.09
CA ILE A 36 -6.87 8.91 -3.70
C ILE A 36 -6.88 8.61 -2.20
N ASN A 37 -7.28 9.55 -1.36
CA ASN A 37 -7.39 9.32 0.08
C ASN A 37 -8.43 8.24 0.40
N GLY A 38 -9.58 8.25 -0.28
CA GLY A 38 -10.59 7.20 -0.13
C GLY A 38 -10.11 5.83 -0.62
N LEU A 39 -9.29 5.78 -1.67
CA LEU A 39 -8.64 4.54 -2.13
C LEU A 39 -7.65 4.00 -1.09
N LEU A 40 -6.76 4.86 -0.57
CA LEU A 40 -5.78 4.49 0.46
C LEU A 40 -6.45 3.99 1.74
N GLN A 41 -7.50 4.68 2.20
CA GLN A 41 -8.32 4.24 3.31
C GLN A 41 -8.89 2.84 3.08
N GLY A 42 -9.45 2.58 1.90
CA GLY A 42 -10.06 1.29 1.58
C GLY A 42 -9.05 0.15 1.52
N ALA A 43 -7.86 0.42 0.96
CA ALA A 43 -6.76 -0.53 0.98
C ALA A 43 -6.30 -0.85 2.41
N ALA A 44 -6.15 0.18 3.24
CA ALA A 44 -5.76 0.00 4.64
C ALA A 44 -6.80 -0.80 5.43
N GLU A 45 -8.09 -0.47 5.29
CA GLU A 45 -9.20 -1.20 5.91
C GLU A 45 -9.23 -2.67 5.49
N PHE A 46 -9.03 -2.97 4.20
CA PHE A 46 -9.04 -4.34 3.67
C PHE A 46 -7.88 -5.19 4.22
N TYR A 47 -6.66 -4.62 4.27
CA TYR A 47 -5.48 -5.33 4.76
C TYR A 47 -5.30 -5.23 6.29
N GLY A 48 -6.16 -4.51 7.01
CA GLY A 48 -6.03 -4.25 8.44
C GLY A 48 -4.82 -3.38 8.80
N ALA A 49 -4.41 -2.49 7.89
CA ALA A 49 -3.26 -1.61 8.07
C ALA A 49 -3.66 -0.31 8.80
N ALA A 50 -2.72 0.22 9.58
CA ALA A 50 -2.86 1.51 10.26
C ALA A 50 -2.54 2.72 9.36
N ARG A 51 -1.89 2.47 8.21
CA ARG A 51 -1.44 3.49 7.25
C ARG A 51 -1.39 2.89 5.85
N ALA A 52 -1.72 3.70 4.85
CA ALA A 52 -1.45 3.43 3.44
C ALA A 52 -0.93 4.69 2.76
N SER A 53 -0.02 4.54 1.81
CA SER A 53 0.67 5.66 1.17
C SER A 53 0.90 5.41 -0.31
N VAL A 54 0.99 6.49 -1.09
CA VAL A 54 1.52 6.48 -2.46
C VAL A 54 2.92 7.06 -2.44
N VAL A 55 3.86 6.33 -3.01
CA VAL A 55 5.22 6.82 -3.29
C VAL A 55 5.40 6.91 -4.79
N GLU A 56 5.60 8.12 -5.31
CA GLU A 56 5.99 8.35 -6.70
C GLU A 56 7.52 8.26 -6.79
N ALA A 57 8.00 7.31 -7.58
CA ALA A 57 9.43 7.06 -7.73
C ALA A 57 9.90 7.38 -9.15
N ASP A 58 11.00 8.11 -9.24
CA ASP A 58 11.79 8.26 -10.46
C ASP A 58 13.01 7.34 -10.35
N TRP A 59 13.01 6.28 -11.15
CA TRP A 59 14.05 5.27 -11.14
C TRP A 59 15.36 5.73 -11.78
N ASP A 60 15.35 6.76 -12.63
CA ASP A 60 16.56 7.31 -13.24
C ASP A 60 17.25 8.26 -12.27
N LEU A 61 16.47 9.12 -11.62
CA LEU A 61 16.93 10.05 -10.58
C LEU A 61 17.15 9.39 -9.21
N LYS A 62 16.72 8.14 -9.04
CA LYS A 62 16.83 7.36 -7.79
C LYS A 62 16.18 8.08 -6.60
N ILE A 63 15.04 8.72 -6.83
CA ILE A 63 14.30 9.47 -5.81
C ILE A 63 12.85 9.00 -5.70
N GLY A 64 12.32 8.97 -4.49
CA GLY A 64 10.93 8.67 -4.17
C GLY A 64 10.29 9.80 -3.37
N LEU A 65 9.05 10.15 -3.71
CA LEU A 65 8.26 11.17 -3.01
C LEU A 65 7.00 10.52 -2.45
N LEU A 66 6.77 10.66 -1.15
CA LEU A 66 5.52 10.23 -0.53
C LEU A 66 4.45 11.29 -0.85
N THR A 67 3.62 11.06 -1.87
CA THR A 67 2.70 12.07 -2.40
C THR A 67 1.35 12.08 -1.69
N TYR A 68 0.88 10.92 -1.27
CA TYR A 68 -0.38 10.75 -0.54
C TYR A 68 -0.21 9.82 0.66
N GLU A 69 -0.88 10.13 1.76
CA GLU A 69 -0.85 9.33 2.98
C GLU A 69 -2.21 9.37 3.68
N TRP A 70 -2.77 8.20 3.92
CA TRP A 70 -3.88 8.02 4.84
C TRP A 70 -3.40 7.30 6.10
N CYS A 71 -3.80 7.80 7.26
CA CYS A 71 -3.49 7.25 8.57
C CYS A 71 -4.79 7.01 9.35
N ALA A 72 -4.85 5.90 10.09
CA ALA A 72 -5.92 5.68 11.06
C ALA A 72 -5.85 6.70 12.21
N GLU A 73 -6.95 6.85 12.95
CA GLU A 73 -7.00 7.75 14.10
C GLU A 73 -5.90 7.42 15.13
N GLY A 74 -5.17 8.44 15.57
CA GLY A 74 -4.05 8.30 16.52
C GLY A 74 -2.73 7.83 15.90
N VAL A 75 -2.68 7.56 14.59
CA VAL A 75 -1.45 7.23 13.87
C VAL A 75 -0.82 8.52 13.33
N GLU A 76 0.43 8.78 13.71
CA GLU A 76 1.16 9.95 13.24
C GLU A 76 1.45 9.85 11.73
N HIS A 77 1.30 10.96 11.02
CA HIS A 77 1.66 11.07 9.61
C HIS A 77 3.19 11.10 9.44
N GLN A 78 3.69 10.44 8.39
CA GLN A 78 5.11 10.43 8.05
C GLN A 78 5.39 11.11 6.72
N LYS A 79 4.37 11.57 5.99
CA LYS A 79 4.50 12.23 4.70
C LYS A 79 5.59 13.31 4.69
N ASP A 80 5.55 14.23 5.63
CA ASP A 80 6.50 15.36 5.66
C ASP A 80 7.94 14.91 5.96
N MET A 81 8.10 13.87 6.78
CA MET A 81 9.40 13.31 7.16
C MET A 81 10.00 12.43 6.04
N LEU A 82 9.16 11.72 5.29
CA LEU A 82 9.55 10.75 4.26
C LEU A 82 9.51 11.34 2.84
N GLN A 83 9.77 12.66 2.71
CA GLN A 83 10.02 13.27 1.41
C GLN A 83 11.44 12.97 0.91
N TYR A 84 11.59 12.88 -0.42
CA TYR A 84 12.90 12.70 -1.08
C TYR A 84 13.66 11.45 -0.63
N LEU A 85 12.97 10.31 -0.58
CA LEU A 85 13.56 9.01 -0.28
C LEU A 85 14.61 8.67 -1.34
N ALA A 86 15.86 8.44 -0.91
CA ALA A 86 16.91 7.93 -1.77
C ALA A 86 16.64 6.43 -2.03
N VAL A 87 15.91 6.10 -3.10
CA VAL A 87 15.44 4.71 -3.33
C VAL A 87 16.59 3.72 -3.51
N GLU A 88 17.76 4.19 -3.92
CA GLU A 88 19.00 3.40 -3.97
C GLU A 88 19.43 2.84 -2.61
N SER A 89 18.99 3.45 -1.50
CA SER A 89 19.21 2.94 -0.15
C SER A 89 18.40 1.66 0.14
N PHE A 90 17.47 1.32 -0.75
CA PHE A 90 16.61 0.13 -0.68
C PHE A 90 16.77 -0.68 -1.98
N PRO A 91 17.93 -1.32 -2.22
CA PRO A 91 18.26 -1.95 -3.50
C PRO A 91 17.28 -3.07 -3.88
N ARG A 92 16.83 -3.88 -2.92
CA ARG A 92 15.80 -4.90 -3.15
C ARG A 92 14.48 -4.27 -3.57
N TRP A 93 14.12 -3.13 -2.99
CA TRP A 93 12.88 -2.45 -3.35
C TRP A 93 12.94 -1.91 -4.76
N CYS A 94 14.06 -1.30 -5.15
CA CYS A 94 14.30 -0.87 -6.53
C CYS A 94 14.18 -2.03 -7.53
N GLU A 95 14.80 -3.18 -7.25
CA GLU A 95 14.77 -4.34 -8.14
C GLU A 95 13.35 -4.86 -8.37
N PHE A 96 12.57 -5.05 -7.31
CA PHE A 96 11.24 -5.64 -7.41
C PHE A 96 10.19 -4.63 -7.90
N LEU A 97 10.18 -3.41 -7.36
CA LEU A 97 9.17 -2.41 -7.68
C LEU A 97 9.32 -1.87 -9.11
N SER A 98 10.55 -1.77 -9.65
CA SER A 98 10.77 -1.40 -11.05
C SER A 98 10.23 -2.44 -12.04
N LEU A 99 10.01 -3.68 -11.59
CA LEU A 99 9.40 -4.77 -12.36
C LEU A 99 7.89 -4.93 -12.07
N ASN A 100 7.28 -4.02 -11.30
CA ASN A 100 5.91 -4.10 -10.80
C ASN A 100 5.65 -5.37 -9.96
N TRP A 101 6.67 -5.89 -9.27
CA TRP A 101 6.51 -7.02 -8.36
C TRP A 101 6.24 -6.53 -6.94
N PRO A 102 5.29 -7.16 -6.23
CA PRO A 102 4.99 -6.78 -4.86
C PRO A 102 6.10 -7.22 -3.92
N ILE A 103 6.28 -6.46 -2.84
CA ILE A 103 7.14 -6.81 -1.71
C ILE A 103 6.24 -6.99 -0.50
N VAL A 104 6.30 -8.15 0.12
CA VAL A 104 5.54 -8.46 1.34
C VAL A 104 6.55 -8.88 2.40
N ILE A 105 6.58 -8.12 3.50
CA ILE A 105 7.40 -8.40 4.68
C ILE A 105 6.44 -8.80 5.79
N PRO A 106 6.28 -10.10 6.10
CA PRO A 106 5.30 -10.56 7.10
C PRO A 106 5.66 -10.13 8.52
N ASP A 107 6.96 -10.01 8.80
CA ASP A 107 7.50 -9.61 10.10
C ASP A 107 8.75 -8.76 9.86
N MET A 108 8.65 -7.48 10.22
CA MET A 108 9.75 -6.53 10.06
C MET A 108 10.86 -6.76 11.09
N GLU A 109 10.54 -7.26 12.29
CA GLU A 109 11.52 -7.54 13.33
C GLU A 109 12.43 -8.71 12.94
N ALA A 110 11.90 -9.68 12.20
CA ALA A 110 12.65 -10.84 11.73
C ALA A 110 13.79 -10.49 10.76
N ILE A 111 13.74 -9.32 10.11
CA ILE A 111 14.70 -8.90 9.09
C ILE A 111 15.50 -7.64 9.46
N LYS A 112 15.34 -7.14 10.69
CA LYS A 112 15.94 -5.88 11.14
C LYS A 112 17.47 -5.84 10.99
N ASP A 113 18.13 -6.99 11.14
CA ASP A 113 19.59 -7.11 11.10
C ASP A 113 20.12 -7.50 9.70
N THR A 114 19.23 -7.84 8.77
CA THR A 114 19.61 -8.44 7.48
C THR A 114 19.29 -7.57 6.26
N TYR A 115 18.87 -6.32 6.48
CA TYR A 115 18.40 -5.39 5.46
C TYR A 115 17.10 -5.87 4.77
N PRO A 116 16.06 -5.03 4.65
CA PRO A 116 14.89 -5.35 3.83
C PRO A 116 15.21 -5.48 2.35
#